data_AF-A0A6B3CZG3-F1
#
_entry.id   AF-A0A6B3CZG3-F1
#
_cell.length_a   1.000
_cell.length_b   1.000
_cell.length_c   1.000
_cell.angle_alpha   90.00
_cell.angle_beta   90.00
_cell.angle_gamma   90.00
#
_symmetry.space_group_name_H-M   'P 1'
#
loop_
_entity.id
_entity.type
_entity.pdbx_description
1 polymer ?
#
loop_
_entity_poly.entity_id
_entity_poly.type
_entity_poly.pdbx_seq_one_letter_code
_entity_poly.pdbx_strand_id
1 'polypeptide(L)' 'MTEIDSPHIGNPRILVFGVQTGPPPFRIVEIDGQVVGEARTVTDVLEAAAAYGITVHDLDDPAVVRWVGGDKFTWT' A
#
# COMPACT_ATOMS: atom_id res chain seq x y z
N MET A 1 -0.86 27.56 23.87
CA MET A 1 -0.83 26.08 23.91
C MET A 1 -0.95 25.61 22.47
N THR A 2 0.17 25.21 21.86
CA THR A 2 0.18 24.56 20.56
C THR A 2 0.57 23.11 20.83
N GLU A 3 -0.44 22.24 20.91
CA GLU A 3 -0.18 20.83 20.67
C GLU A 3 0.16 20.72 19.17
N ILE A 4 1.39 20.32 18.87
CA ILE A 4 1.70 19.76 17.56
C ILE A 4 1.17 18.34 17.64
N ASP A 5 0.00 18.11 17.04
CA ASP A 5 -0.46 16.77 16.69
C ASP A 5 0.59 16.24 15.72
N SER A 6 1.57 15.50 16.26
CA SER A 6 2.58 14.85 15.43
C SER A 6 1.80 13.90 14.54
N PRO A 7 1.86 14.03 13.20
CA PRO A 7 1.07 13.18 12.32
C PRO A 7 1.32 11.74 12.74
N HIS A 8 0.27 11.05 13.19
CA HIS A 8 0.37 9.68 13.62
C HIS A 8 0.95 8.89 12.45
N ILE A 9 2.23 8.53 12.55
CA ILE A 9 2.85 7.59 11.62
C ILE A 9 2.26 6.25 12.04
N GLY A 10 1.05 5.98 11.55
CA GLY A 10 0.49 4.65 11.58
C GLY A 10 1.54 3.71 10.98
N ASN A 11 1.68 2.54 11.59
CA ASN A 11 2.54 1.48 11.06
C ASN A 11 1.66 0.66 10.08
N PRO A 12 1.54 1.05 8.80
CA PRO A 12 0.66 0.38 7.87
C PRO A 12 1.06 -1.08 7.78
N ARG A 13 0.05 -1.95 7.79
CA ARG A 13 0.32 -3.36 7.53
C ARG A 13 0.67 -3.61 6.08
N ILE A 14 0.19 -2.77 5.16
CA ILE A 14 0.42 -2.92 3.72
C ILE A 14 1.14 -1.68 3.18
N LEU A 15 2.30 -1.88 2.57
CA LEU A 15 3.05 -0.88 1.82
C LEU A 15 2.99 -1.23 0.34
N VAL A 16 2.59 -0.26 -0.49
CA VAL A 16 2.59 -0.39 -1.95
C VAL A 16 3.59 0.62 -2.53
N PHE A 17 4.78 0.12 -2.88
CA PHE A 17 5.89 0.94 -3.37
C PHE A 17 5.56 1.61 -4.71
N GLY A 18 6.42 2.56 -5.12
CA GLY A 18 6.27 3.28 -6.39
C GLY A 18 6.29 2.36 -7.61
N VAL A 19 5.73 2.86 -8.71
CA VAL A 19 5.66 2.17 -9.99
C VAL A 19 7.07 1.81 -10.47
N GLN A 20 7.26 0.53 -10.78
CA GLN A 20 8.42 -0.02 -11.45
C GLN A 20 8.16 -0.03 -12.97
N THR A 21 9.11 0.45 -13.76
CA THR A 21 8.98 0.63 -15.22
C THR A 21 9.10 -0.68 -16.02
N GLY A 22 8.84 -1.84 -15.41
CA GLY A 22 8.87 -3.13 -16.11
C GLY A 22 7.81 -3.22 -17.23
N PRO A 23 7.90 -4.18 -18.17
CA PRO A 23 6.85 -4.42 -19.16
C PRO A 23 5.99 -5.65 -18.77
N PRO A 24 4.75 -5.48 -18.26
CA PRO A 24 4.04 -4.23 -17.96
C PRO A 24 4.46 -3.61 -16.61
N PRO A 25 4.19 -2.30 -16.38
CA PRO A 25 4.49 -1.66 -15.12
C PRO A 25 3.80 -2.35 -13.95
N PHE A 26 4.44 -2.32 -12.79
CA PHE A 26 3.93 -2.96 -11.59
C PHE A 26 4.39 -2.20 -10.34
N ARG A 27 3.79 -2.52 -9.21
CA ARG A 27 4.16 -2.01 -7.89
C ARG A 27 4.51 -3.18 -7.00
N ILE A 28 5.48 -3.02 -6.11
CA ILE A 28 5.83 -4.05 -5.13
C ILE A 28 4.91 -3.90 -3.93
N VAL A 29 4.36 -5.01 -3.45
CA VAL A 29 3.53 -5.06 -2.24
C VAL A 29 4.35 -5.68 -1.11
N GLU A 30 4.40 -4.98 0.01
CA GLU A 30 4.93 -5.46 1.28
C GLU A 30 3.81 -5.56 2.31
N ILE A 31 3.77 -6.66 3.06
CA ILE A 31 2.84 -6.88 4.17
C ILE A 31 3.64 -7.22 5.42
N ASP A 32 3.39 -6.49 6.52
CA ASP A 32 4.06 -6.66 7.81
C ASP A 32 5.60 -6.74 7.71
N GLY A 33 6.20 -5.92 6.85
CA GLY A 33 7.66 -5.88 6.65
C GLY A 33 8.22 -6.94 5.70
N GLN A 34 7.39 -7.72 5.02
CA GLN A 34 7.81 -8.75 4.06
C GLN A 34 7.28 -8.44 2.66
N VAL A 35 8.15 -8.49 1.64
CA VAL A 35 7.73 -8.38 0.24
C VAL A 35 6.95 -9.63 -0.14
N VAL A 36 5.69 -9.46 -0.51
CA VAL A 36 4.76 -10.56 -0.81
C VAL A 36 4.53 -10.77 -2.30
N GLY A 37 4.81 -9.76 -3.14
CA GLY A 37 4.70 -9.90 -4.58
C GLY A 37 4.59 -8.58 -5.34
N GLU A 38 4.22 -8.70 -6.62
CA GLU A 38 3.95 -7.60 -7.54
C GLU A 38 2.44 -7.42 -7.69
N ALA A 39 1.99 -6.17 -7.74
CA ALA A 39 0.65 -5.77 -8.12
C ALA A 39 0.69 -4.97 -9.42
N ARG A 40 -0.24 -5.24 -10.33
CA ARG A 40 -0.47 -4.48 -11.56
C ARG A 40 -1.78 -3.70 -11.52
N THR A 41 -2.64 -4.03 -10.56
CA THR A 41 -3.92 -3.37 -10.31
C THR A 41 -4.18 -3.24 -8.81
N VAL A 42 -5.18 -2.42 -8.45
CA VAL A 42 -5.69 -2.35 -7.08
C VAL A 42 -6.23 -3.71 -6.60
N THR A 43 -6.83 -4.48 -7.50
CA THR A 43 -7.38 -5.80 -7.17
C THR A 43 -6.28 -6.74 -6.67
N ASP A 44 -5.11 -6.73 -7.31
CA ASP A 44 -3.97 -7.58 -6.91
C ASP A 44 -3.52 -7.25 -5.46
N VAL A 45 -3.58 -5.97 -5.07
CA VAL A 45 -3.28 -5.55 -3.68
C VAL A 45 -4.32 -6.11 -2.70
N LEU A 46 -5.61 -6.07 -3.07
CA LEU A 46 -6.69 -6.62 -2.24
C LEU A 46 -6.62 -8.16 -2.14
N GLU A 47 -6.25 -8.85 -3.22
CA GLU A 47 -6.04 -10.30 -3.22
C GLU A 47 -4.85 -10.68 -2.33
N ALA A 48 -3.73 -9.95 -2.41
CA ALA A 48 -2.61 -10.13 -1.50
C ALA A 48 -2.99 -9.89 -0.04
N ALA A 49 -3.75 -8.82 0.25
CA ALA A 49 -4.25 -8.55 1.59
C ALA A 49 -5.13 -9.70 2.12
N ALA A 50 -6.07 -10.17 1.30
CA ALA A 50 -6.97 -11.27 1.65
C ALA A 50 -6.21 -12.59 1.91
N ALA A 51 -5.17 -12.88 1.13
CA ALA A 51 -4.31 -14.04 1.35
C ALA A 51 -3.58 -14.03 2.71
N TYR A 52 -3.38 -12.84 3.28
CA TYR A 52 -2.81 -12.63 4.62
C TYR A 52 -3.87 -12.41 5.72
N GLY A 53 -5.15 -12.61 5.40
CA GLY A 53 -6.26 -12.42 6.34
C GLY A 53 -6.52 -10.96 6.73
N ILE A 54 -6.09 -10.01 5.89
CA ILE A 54 -6.29 -8.58 6.10
C ILE A 54 -7.54 -8.14 5.33
N THR A 55 -8.56 -7.70 6.04
CA THR A 55 -9.72 -7.03 5.45
C THR A 55 -9.42 -5.55 5.28
N VAL A 56 -9.43 -5.08 4.03
CA VAL A 56 -9.26 -3.65 3.70
C VAL A 56 -10.63 -3.02 3.53
N HIS A 57 -10.99 -2.10 4.43
CA HIS A 57 -12.24 -1.35 4.35
C HIS A 57 -12.13 -0.08 3.51
N ASP A 58 -10.96 0.57 3.58
CA ASP A 58 -10.65 1.79 2.84
C ASP A 58 -9.20 1.73 2.35
N LEU A 59 -9.01 1.92 1.05
CA LEU A 59 -7.68 1.93 0.41
C LEU A 59 -6.95 3.27 0.58
N ASP A 60 -7.67 4.30 1.03
CA ASP A 60 -7.11 5.62 1.34
C ASP A 60 -6.70 5.77 2.80
N ASP A 61 -7.00 4.80 3.68
CA ASP A 61 -6.55 4.80 5.06
C ASP A 61 -5.03 4.49 5.14
N PRO A 62 -4.17 5.48 5.42
CA PRO A 62 -2.72 5.31 5.43
C PRO A 62 -2.23 4.48 6.62
N ALA A 63 -3.09 4.16 7.59
CA ALA A 63 -2.81 3.21 8.67
C ALA A 63 -3.06 1.74 8.24
N VAL A 64 -3.77 1.51 7.14
CA VAL A 64 -3.99 0.17 6.58
C VAL A 64 -3.13 -0.04 5.33
N VAL A 65 -3.27 0.83 4.33
CA VAL A 65 -2.55 0.76 3.06
C VAL A 65 -1.82 2.07 2.80
N ARG A 66 -0.50 2.01 2.67
CA ARG A 66 0.33 3.17 2.36
C ARG A 66 0.87 3.06 0.93
N TRP A 67 0.40 3.97 0.08
CA TRP A 67 0.89 4.14 -1.29
C TRP A 67 2.11 5.07 -1.31
N VAL A 68 3.19 4.64 -1.97
CA VAL A 68 4.43 5.42 -2.11
C VAL A 68 4.62 5.82 -3.57
N GLY A 69 5.00 7.07 -3.85
CA GLY A 69 5.29 7.49 -5.23
C GLY A 69 4.06 7.49 -6.14
N GLY A 70 2.90 7.86 -5.60
CA GLY A 70 1.60 7.87 -6.27
C GLY A 70 0.50 7.38 -5.34
N ASP A 71 -0.74 7.41 -5.81
CA ASP A 71 -1.91 6.87 -5.11
C ASP A 71 -2.37 5.53 -5.73
N LYS A 72 -3.52 5.02 -5.26
CA LYS A 72 -4.15 3.79 -5.76
C LYS A 72 -4.54 3.81 -7.26
N PHE A 73 -4.50 4.97 -7.91
CA PHE A 73 -4.81 5.13 -9.33
C PHE A 73 -3.56 5.31 -10.19
N THR A 74 -2.37 5.38 -9.57
CA THR A 74 -1.10 5.63 -10.26
C THR A 74 -0.35 4.31 -10.55
N TRP A 75 -0.43 3.84 -11.80
CA TRP A 75 0.12 2.55 -12.26
C TRP A 75 1.07 2.65 -13.46
N THR A 76 1.32 3.86 -13.97
CA THR A 76 2.17 4.12 -15.16
C THR A 76 3.16 5.22 -14.88
#